data_AF-A0A923KUA6-F1
#
_entry.id   AF-A0A923KUA6-F1
#
_cell.length_a   1.000
_cell.length_b   1.000
_cell.length_c   1.000
_cell.angle_alpha   90.00
_cell.angle_beta   90.00
_cell.angle_gamma   90.00
#
_symmetry.space_group_name_H-M   'P 1'
#
loop_
_entity.id
_entity.type
_entity.pdbx_description
1 polymer ?
#
loop_
_entity_poly.entity_id
_entity_poly.type
_entity_poly.pdbx_seq_one_letter_code
_entity_poly.pdbx_strand_id
1 'polypeptide(L)' 'KANPEFDAHIYKQRHLVENLFARLKHFRSIATRFEKLARNFKAMLFIACTLIWVKLK' A
#
# COMPACT_ATOMS: atom_id res chain seq x y z
N LYS A 1 4.03 18.77 23.76
CA LYS A 1 4.96 17.83 24.43
C LYS A 1 5.55 16.93 23.36
N ALA A 2 6.88 16.91 23.20
CA ALA A 2 7.52 15.94 22.31
C ALA A 2 7.32 14.55 22.91
N ASN A 3 6.91 13.58 22.09
CA ASN A 3 6.73 12.20 22.53
C ASN A 3 8.12 11.54 22.63
N PRO A 4 8.59 11.15 23.83
CA PRO A 4 9.92 10.56 24.00
C PRO A 4 10.10 9.20 23.29
N GLU A 5 9.01 8.56 22.88
CA GLU A 5 9.02 7.31 22.10
C GLU A 5 8.98 7.53 20.57
N PHE A 6 8.97 8.79 20.12
CA PHE A 6 8.88 9.10 18.69
C PHE A 6 10.24 8.89 18.00
N ASP A 7 10.37 7.75 17.33
CA ASP A 7 11.46 7.49 16.42
C ASP A 7 11.14 8.06 15.02
N ALA A 8 11.86 9.12 14.65
CA ALA A 8 11.70 9.79 13.36
C ALA A 8 12.05 8.87 12.16
N HIS A 9 12.96 7.92 12.34
CA HIS A 9 13.35 6.98 11.30
C HIS A 9 12.21 6.00 10.99
N ILE A 10 11.63 5.39 12.04
CA ILE A 10 10.48 4.48 11.91
C ILE A 10 9.28 5.22 11.32
N TYR A 11 9.03 6.47 11.76
CA TYR A 11 7.95 7.28 11.23
C TYR A 11 8.11 7.55 9.72
N LYS A 12 9.33 7.84 9.27
CA LYS A 12 9.63 8.05 7.84
C LYS A 12 9.43 6.77 7.02
N GLN A 13 9.80 5.60 7.56
CA GLN A 13 9.53 4.32 6.89
C GLN A 13 8.03 4.04 6.78
N ARG A 14 7.25 4.33 7.84
CA ARG A 14 5.79 4.19 7.83
C ARG A 14 5.13 5.04 6.76
N HIS A 15 5.63 6.26 6.54
CA HIS A 15 5.12 7.15 5.49
C HIS A 15 5.23 6.53 4.09
N LEU A 16 6.31 5.81 3.80
CA LEU A 16 6.48 5.11 2.51
C LEU A 16 5.42 4.00 2.33
N VAL A 17 5.13 3.27 3.40
CA VAL A 17 4.10 2.23 3.43
C VAL A 17 2.71 2.85 3.24
N GLU A 18 2.40 3.94 3.94
CA GLU A 18 1.14 4.67 3.81
C GLU A 18 0.92 5.18 2.37
N ASN A 19 1.98 5.72 1.73
CA ASN A 19 1.93 6.16 0.34
C ASN A 19 1.65 5.01 -0.64
N LEU A 20 2.22 3.83 -0.40
CA LEU A 20 1.90 2.63 -1.19
C LEU A 20 0.42 2.26 -1.06
N PHE A 21 -0.12 2.23 0.17
CA PHE A 21 -1.53 1.93 0.39
C PHE A 21 -2.47 2.99 -0.19
N ALA A 22 -2.09 4.28 -0.13
CA ALA A 22 -2.84 5.35 -0.79
C ALA A 22 -2.94 5.08 -2.30
N ARG A 23 -1.83 4.67 -2.93
CA ARG A 23 -1.81 4.31 -4.35
C ARG A 23 -2.63 3.07 -4.68
N LEU A 24 -2.57 2.05 -3.82
CA LEU A 24 -3.38 0.83 -3.99
C LEU A 24 -4.88 1.12 -3.90
N LYS A 25 -5.30 2.10 -3.09
CA LYS A 25 -6.73 2.49 -2.99
C LYS A 25 -7.28 3.15 -4.24
N HIS A 26 -6.46 3.65 -5.17
CA HIS A 26 -6.96 4.11 -6.47
C HIS A 26 -7.54 2.97 -7.32
N PHE A 27 -7.09 1.74 -7.10
CA PHE A 27 -7.65 0.57 -7.76
C PHE A 27 -8.95 0.17 -7.06
N ARG A 28 -10.09 0.59 -7.62
CA ARG A 28 -11.42 0.34 -7.05
C ARG A 28 -11.65 -1.11 -6.62
N SER A 29 -11.26 -2.08 -7.47
CA SER A 29 -11.40 -3.52 -7.17
C SER A 29 -10.65 -3.95 -5.89
N ILE A 30 -9.46 -3.38 -5.65
CA ILE A 30 -8.66 -3.66 -4.45
C ILE A 30 -9.26 -2.94 -3.24
N ALA A 31 -9.61 -1.66 -3.39
CA ALA A 31 -10.16 -0.83 -2.32
C ALA A 31 -11.48 -1.39 -1.76
N THR A 32 -12.37 -1.87 -2.62
CA THR A 32 -13.66 -2.44 -2.22
C THR A 32 -13.59 -3.95 -1.98
N ARG A 33 -12.42 -4.57 -2.17
CA ARG A 33 -12.23 -6.03 -2.11
C ARG A 33 -13.30 -6.78 -2.91
N PHE A 34 -13.44 -6.40 -4.19
CA PHE A 34 -14.49 -6.93 -5.07
C PHE A 34 -14.33 -8.44 -5.35
N GLU A 35 -13.09 -8.93 -5.31
CA GLU A 35 -12.77 -10.33 -5.57
C GLU A 35 -13.34 -11.26 -4.49
N LYS A 36 -14.22 -12.19 -4.90
CA LYS A 36 -14.84 -13.18 -3.99
C LYS A 36 -13.83 -14.19 -3.43
N LEU A 37 -12.80 -14.54 -4.20
CA LEU A 37 -11.80 -15.52 -3.82
C LEU A 37 -10.51 -14.82 -3.36
N ALA A 38 -9.97 -15.27 -2.22
CA ALA A 38 -8.71 -14.75 -1.68
C ALA A 38 -7.54 -14.87 -2.67
N ARG A 39 -7.51 -15.93 -3.48
CA ARG A 39 -6.50 -16.12 -4.53
C ARG A 39 -6.53 -15.00 -5.58
N ASN A 40 -7.73 -14.62 -6.03
CA ASN A 40 -7.88 -13.60 -7.05
C ASN A 40 -7.55 -12.21 -6.49
N PHE A 41 -7.97 -11.92 -5.26
CA PHE A 41 -7.56 -10.70 -4.57
C PHE A 41 -6.04 -10.58 -4.46
N LYS A 42 -5.36 -11.67 -4.10
CA LYS A 42 -3.90 -11.73 -4.01
C LYS A 42 -3.23 -11.49 -5.38
N ALA A 43 -3.75 -12.10 -6.44
CA ALA A 43 -3.25 -11.88 -7.80
C ALA A 43 -3.39 -10.42 -8.24
N MET A 44 -4.56 -9.80 -7.99
CA MET A 44 -4.79 -8.39 -8.28
C MET A 44 -3.86 -7.46 -7.49
N LEU A 45 -3.58 -7.80 -6.23
CA LEU A 45 -2.64 -7.06 -5.39
C LEU A 45 -1.22 -7.10 -5.99
N PHE A 46 -0.74 -8.27 -6.42
CA PHE A 46 0.57 -8.39 -7.06
C PHE A 46 0.65 -7.58 -8.35
N ILE A 47 -0.37 -7.65 -9.21
CA ILE A 47 -0.42 -6.87 -10.44
C ILE A 47 -0.35 -5.38 -10.13
N ALA A 48 -1.15 -4.89 -9.18
CA ALA A 48 -1.15 -3.47 -8.80
C ALA A 48 0.20 -3.02 -8.22
N CYS A 49 0.84 -3.84 -7.39
CA CYS A 49 2.19 -3.58 -6.89
C CYS A 49 3.22 -3.51 -8.03
N THR A 50 3.18 -4.44 -8.98
CA THR A 50 4.06 -4.44 -10.15
C THR A 50 3.86 -3.18 -11.00
N LEU A 51 2.62 -2.77 -11.25
CA LEU A 51 2.32 -1.53 -12.00
C LEU A 51 2.83 -0.28 -11.27
N ILE A 52 2.66 -0.23 -9.94
CA ILE A 52 3.17 0.85 -9.10
C ILE A 52 4.71 0.92 -9.19
N TRP A 53 5.37 -0.24 -9.16
CA TRP A 53 6.83 -0.37 -9.24
C TRP A 53 7.38 0.04 -10.60
N VAL A 54 6.80 -0.47 -11.70
CA VAL A 54 7.22 -0.12 -13.06
C VAL A 54 7.05 1.37 -13.34
N LYS A 55 5.98 1.99 -12.83
CA LYS A 55 5.76 3.44 -12.97
C LYS A 55 6.68 4.29 -12.08
N LEU A 56 7.26 3.70 -11.03
CA LEU A 56 8.21 4.35 -10.12
C LEU A 56 9.66 4.30 -10.65
N LYS A 57 9.91 3.51 -11.70
CA LYS A 57 11.19 3.39 -12.39
C LYS A 57 11.19 4.22 -13.66
#